data_AF-A0A2D6X8V2-F1
#
_entry.id   AF-A0A2D6X8V2-F1
#
_cell.length_a   1.000
_cell.length_b   1.000
_cell.length_c   1.000
_cell.angle_alpha   90.00
_cell.angle_beta   90.00
_cell.angle_gamma   90.00
#
_symmetry.space_group_name_H-M   'P 1'
#
loop_
_entity.id
_entity.type
_entity.pdbx_description
1 polymer ?
#
loop_
_entity_poly.entity_id
_entity_poly.type
_entity_poly.pdbx_seq_one_letter_code
_entity_poly.pdbx_strand_id
1 'polypeptide(L)'
;MAESTLTLTVDELRDQITEEFYGGLYSALSSNEKTIVGRLVDSGIRQFNSPPPVGGLAHEWSFLFPASTLSIEAPYSTGTIAYDDTGGSSENLITLSGGTWPSWAAEANIRISGTDYPVYNRVSDTLITLGSSDNPGADVAASTAYNLHKDDYTLPDNFGRVMGAFTFAQSDNAWYTAQIVGESRIRELRMRGSNNASSQGDPRFAAIRPVSRNDNYTTGTVGYDHTGASSERLIFSSGATFPSWAGSAKIRIASTTYDVETRVSDTQLNLTSSSNPGGDVSSGTSYTLMHASGGRQEVVFWPNITASATVTYRYRILPDQLTDTNLYPYGATDHSEAILYSCLAEAERRLDGERGVYWQRFVECLAGSIARDSRDNAPDHFGYNGDMSDGRAVFSAHRDYLFGSAVSYKGQGT
;
A
#
# COMPACT_ATOMS: atom_id res chain seq x y z
N MET A 1 17.52 3.95 8.10
CA MET A 1 18.54 5.01 8.09
C MET A 1 17.97 6.18 8.87
N ALA A 2 18.77 6.85 9.71
CA ALA A 2 18.30 8.06 10.39
C ALA A 2 18.16 9.17 9.34
N GLU A 3 16.98 9.79 9.24
CA GLU A 3 16.72 10.86 8.28
C GLU A 3 17.50 12.13 8.65
N SER A 4 17.87 12.91 7.64
CA SER A 4 18.62 14.16 7.82
C SER A 4 17.79 15.17 8.61
N THR A 5 18.38 15.78 9.63
CA THR A 5 17.73 16.82 10.46
C THR A 5 17.46 18.14 9.71
N LEU A 6 17.88 18.23 8.44
CA LEU A 6 17.63 19.37 7.54
C LEU A 6 16.49 19.09 6.55
N THR A 7 15.75 18.00 6.72
CA THR A 7 14.64 17.65 5.84
C THR A 7 13.44 18.53 6.14
N LEU A 8 12.88 19.14 5.09
CA LEU A 8 11.71 20.00 5.19
C LEU A 8 10.50 19.22 5.75
N THR A 9 9.85 19.79 6.76
CA THR A 9 8.68 19.21 7.43
C THR A 9 7.36 19.91 7.06
N VAL A 10 6.23 19.25 7.31
CA VAL A 10 4.90 19.87 7.13
C VAL A 10 4.71 21.10 8.02
N ASP A 11 5.29 21.11 9.21
CA ASP A 11 5.18 22.24 10.14
C ASP A 11 5.96 23.44 9.63
N GLU A 12 7.18 23.24 9.11
CA GLU A 12 7.94 24.31 8.45
C GLU A 12 7.20 24.86 7.22
N LEU A 13 6.59 23.99 6.40
CA LEU A 13 5.78 24.43 5.26
C LEU A 13 4.58 25.28 5.71
N ARG A 14 3.88 24.86 6.76
CA ARG A 14 2.71 25.57 7.30
C ARG A 14 3.12 26.92 7.89
N ASP A 15 4.22 26.98 8.64
CA ASP A 15 4.71 28.22 9.23
C ASP A 15 5.17 29.21 8.14
N GLN A 16 5.91 28.76 7.13
CA GLN A 16 6.36 29.62 6.03
C GLN A 16 5.19 30.21 5.22
N ILE A 17 4.17 29.40 4.90
CA ILE A 17 2.97 29.90 4.22
C ILE A 17 2.19 30.86 5.12
N THR A 18 2.13 30.58 6.43
CA THR A 18 1.43 31.45 7.39
C THR A 18 2.14 32.78 7.56
N GLU A 19 3.47 32.79 7.59
CA GLU A 19 4.28 34.00 7.67
C GLU A 19 3.99 34.93 6.47
N GLU A 20 3.95 34.36 5.26
CA GLU A 20 3.68 35.12 4.03
C GLU A 20 2.21 35.54 3.89
N PHE A 21 1.26 34.68 4.25
CA PHE A 21 -0.17 34.93 4.01
C PHE A 21 -0.85 35.70 5.14
N TYR A 22 -0.44 35.48 6.38
CA TYR A 22 -1.08 36.01 7.60
C TYR A 22 -0.14 36.81 8.50
N GLY A 23 1.19 36.77 8.29
CA GLY A 23 2.16 37.54 9.08
C GLY A 23 2.41 37.00 10.49
N GLY A 24 2.44 35.67 10.67
CA GLY A 24 2.63 35.05 11.98
C GLY A 24 2.91 33.54 11.93
N LEU A 25 2.73 32.85 13.06
CA LEU A 25 2.93 31.40 13.18
C LEU A 25 1.64 30.62 12.95
N TYR A 26 1.74 29.42 12.37
CA TYR A 26 0.59 28.56 12.11
C TYR A 26 -0.21 28.22 13.38
N SER A 27 0.50 28.06 14.50
CA SER A 27 -0.11 27.74 15.79
C SER A 27 -1.13 28.78 16.26
N ALA A 28 -0.93 30.06 15.92
CA ALA A 28 -1.76 31.19 16.33
C ALA A 28 -3.01 31.40 15.47
N LEU A 29 -3.13 30.69 14.34
CA LEU A 29 -4.27 30.78 13.43
C LEU A 29 -5.55 30.15 14.00
N SER A 30 -6.70 30.67 13.58
CA SER A 30 -8.00 30.05 13.81
C SER A 30 -8.16 28.74 13.01
N SER A 31 -9.10 27.87 13.42
CA SER A 31 -9.32 26.56 12.75
C SER A 31 -9.66 26.69 11.26
N ASN A 32 -10.35 27.76 10.86
CA ASN A 32 -10.67 28.02 9.46
C ASN A 32 -9.42 28.41 8.65
N GLU A 33 -8.57 29.27 9.22
CA GLU A 33 -7.32 29.70 8.59
C GLU A 33 -6.34 28.52 8.46
N LYS A 34 -6.24 27.67 9.50
CA LYS A 34 -5.47 26.42 9.46
C LYS A 34 -5.92 25.49 8.32
N THR A 35 -7.23 25.38 8.11
CA THR A 35 -7.80 24.61 6.99
C THR A 35 -7.42 25.19 5.63
N ILE A 36 -7.35 26.52 5.51
CA ILE A 36 -6.93 27.19 4.27
C ILE A 36 -5.45 26.91 3.99
N VAL A 37 -4.58 27.08 4.99
CA VAL A 37 -3.14 26.78 4.87
C VAL A 37 -2.92 25.32 4.51
N GLY A 38 -3.60 24.38 5.17
CA GLY A 38 -3.53 22.95 4.83
C GLY A 38 -3.87 22.66 3.36
N ARG A 39 -4.93 23.28 2.83
CA ARG A 39 -5.30 23.14 1.40
C ARG A 39 -4.25 23.73 0.46
N LEU A 40 -3.58 24.81 0.84
CA LEU A 40 -2.49 25.42 0.06
C LEU A 40 -1.27 24.50 0.01
N VAL A 41 -0.87 23.94 1.15
CA VAL A 41 0.19 22.92 1.24
C VAL A 41 -0.13 21.73 0.34
N ASP A 42 -1.33 21.16 0.47
CA ASP A 42 -1.77 20.02 -0.32
C ASP A 42 -1.76 20.32 -1.83
N SER A 43 -2.21 21.51 -2.23
CA SER A 43 -2.24 21.95 -3.63
C SER A 43 -0.82 22.17 -4.17
N GLY A 44 0.07 22.81 -3.40
CA GLY A 44 1.47 23.02 -3.75
C GLY A 44 2.24 21.72 -3.92
N ILE A 45 2.03 20.75 -3.03
CA ILE A 45 2.65 19.42 -3.14
C ILE A 45 2.12 18.66 -4.34
N ARG A 46 0.82 18.72 -4.63
CA ARG A 46 0.24 18.12 -5.85
C ARG A 46 0.83 18.75 -7.12
N GLN A 47 1.01 20.07 -7.12
CA GLN A 47 1.68 20.78 -8.21
C GLN A 47 3.14 20.33 -8.35
N PHE A 48 3.87 20.13 -7.26
CA PHE A 48 5.25 19.63 -7.34
C PHE A 48 5.30 18.19 -7.85
N ASN A 49 4.45 17.29 -7.33
CA ASN A 49 4.40 15.88 -7.71
C ASN A 49 3.88 15.65 -9.15
N SER A 50 3.19 16.63 -9.72
CA SER A 50 2.71 16.63 -11.11
C SER A 50 2.95 18.01 -11.71
N PRO A 51 4.23 18.35 -12.00
CA PRO A 51 4.60 19.69 -12.38
C PRO A 51 4.05 20.06 -13.76
N PRO A 52 3.84 21.37 -14.03
CA PRO A 52 3.55 21.83 -15.37
C PRO A 52 4.67 21.39 -16.33
N PRO A 53 4.37 21.10 -17.60
CA PRO A 53 5.38 20.68 -18.56
C PRO A 53 6.49 21.73 -18.69
N VAL A 54 7.74 21.35 -18.42
CA VAL A 54 8.92 22.20 -18.64
C VAL A 54 9.53 21.78 -19.97
N GLY A 55 9.56 22.68 -20.95
CA GLY A 55 10.03 22.34 -22.31
C GLY A 55 9.09 21.38 -23.07
N GLY A 56 7.81 21.33 -22.70
CA GLY A 56 6.79 20.50 -23.38
C GLY A 56 6.67 19.06 -22.88
N LEU A 57 7.52 18.64 -21.94
CA LEU A 57 7.46 17.30 -21.34
C LEU A 57 7.01 17.39 -19.88
N ALA A 58 6.06 16.53 -19.50
CA ALA A 58 5.70 16.32 -18.11
C ALA A 58 6.79 15.48 -17.44
N HIS A 59 7.26 15.91 -16.26
CA HIS A 59 8.24 15.16 -15.49
C HIS A 59 7.55 14.18 -14.55
N GLU A 60 8.00 12.92 -14.55
CA GLU A 60 7.59 11.91 -13.59
C GLU A 60 8.76 11.66 -12.61
N TRP A 61 8.60 12.05 -11.35
CA TRP A 61 9.67 11.96 -10.34
C TRP A 61 10.07 10.54 -9.98
N SER A 62 11.37 10.23 -9.93
CA SER A 62 11.86 8.87 -9.67
C SER A 62 11.46 8.33 -8.28
N PHE A 63 11.43 9.20 -7.26
CA PHE A 63 11.04 8.84 -5.89
C PHE A 63 9.56 8.45 -5.77
N LEU A 64 8.71 8.80 -6.74
CA LEU A 64 7.34 8.31 -6.83
C LEU A 64 7.26 6.88 -7.37
N PHE A 65 8.39 6.27 -7.76
CA PHE A 65 8.48 4.91 -8.30
C PHE A 65 9.43 4.00 -7.50
N PRO A 66 9.18 3.79 -6.19
CA PRO A 66 9.98 2.90 -5.39
C PRO A 66 9.92 1.45 -5.90
N ALA A 67 10.98 0.70 -5.62
CA ALA A 67 10.96 -0.75 -5.67
C ALA A 67 10.43 -1.28 -4.32
N SER A 68 9.51 -2.23 -4.39
CA SER A 68 8.99 -2.94 -3.22
C SER A 68 9.04 -4.44 -3.43
N THR A 69 8.97 -5.16 -2.33
CA THR A 69 9.01 -6.62 -2.29
C THR A 69 7.75 -7.15 -1.61
N LEU A 70 7.17 -8.20 -2.19
CA LEU A 70 6.05 -8.95 -1.64
C LEU A 70 6.49 -10.40 -1.45
N SER A 71 6.30 -10.94 -0.25
CA SER A 71 6.54 -12.36 0.03
C SER A 71 5.30 -13.18 -0.35
N ILE A 72 5.48 -14.17 -1.22
CA ILE A 72 4.45 -15.16 -1.52
C ILE A 72 4.68 -16.43 -0.70
N GLU A 73 3.59 -17.05 -0.27
CA GLU A 73 3.60 -18.16 0.68
C GLU A 73 3.33 -19.49 -0.03
N ALA A 74 4.04 -20.55 0.37
CA ALA A 74 3.77 -21.90 -0.12
C ALA A 74 2.45 -22.43 0.46
N PRO A 75 1.68 -23.26 -0.28
CA PRO A 75 0.51 -23.93 0.27
C PRO A 75 0.85 -24.79 1.48
N TYR A 76 -0.07 -24.84 2.43
CA TYR A 76 0.05 -25.62 3.66
C TYR A 76 -0.96 -26.76 3.68
N SER A 77 -0.47 -27.99 3.82
CA SER A 77 -1.28 -29.22 3.84
C SER A 77 -0.81 -30.22 4.90
N THR A 78 -0.11 -29.75 5.93
CA THR A 78 0.42 -30.61 7.00
C THR A 78 -0.66 -30.92 8.03
N GLY A 79 -1.02 -32.20 8.13
CA GLY A 79 -2.04 -32.69 9.05
C GLY A 79 -3.37 -32.94 8.36
N THR A 80 -4.45 -32.99 9.14
CA THR A 80 -5.81 -33.24 8.68
C THR A 80 -6.80 -32.38 9.41
N ILE A 81 -7.95 -32.10 8.80
CA ILE A 81 -8.99 -31.26 9.39
C ILE A 81 -10.25 -32.04 9.79
N ALA A 82 -11.06 -31.40 10.63
CA ALA A 82 -12.49 -31.65 10.82
C ALA A 82 -13.22 -30.29 10.74
N TYR A 83 -14.42 -30.24 10.16
CA TYR A 83 -15.28 -29.05 10.16
C TYR A 83 -16.59 -29.36 10.88
N ASP A 84 -16.99 -28.47 11.79
CA ASP A 84 -18.24 -28.54 12.56
C ASP A 84 -19.18 -27.41 12.11
N ASP A 85 -20.29 -27.80 11.49
CA ASP A 85 -21.31 -26.90 10.92
C ASP A 85 -22.47 -26.66 11.90
N THR A 86 -22.87 -27.67 12.69
CA THR A 86 -23.99 -27.55 13.64
C THR A 86 -23.88 -28.56 14.79
N GLY A 87 -23.99 -28.09 16.04
CA GLY A 87 -24.23 -28.94 17.21
C GLY A 87 -23.11 -28.97 18.28
N GLY A 88 -22.04 -28.20 18.10
CA GLY A 88 -20.96 -28.00 19.08
C GLY A 88 -20.98 -26.64 19.79
N SER A 89 -20.02 -26.44 20.71
CA SER A 89 -19.79 -25.16 21.41
C SER A 89 -19.12 -24.09 20.52
N SER A 90 -18.89 -24.36 19.24
CA SER A 90 -18.31 -23.44 18.26
C SER A 90 -18.71 -23.83 16.83
N GLU A 91 -19.67 -23.12 16.25
CA GLU A 91 -20.15 -23.33 14.88
C GLU A 91 -19.17 -22.74 13.83
N ASN A 92 -19.19 -23.29 12.61
CA ASN A 92 -18.32 -22.89 11.49
C ASN A 92 -16.81 -23.06 11.77
N LEU A 93 -16.45 -24.04 12.61
CA LEU A 93 -15.09 -24.21 13.11
C LEU A 93 -14.36 -25.33 12.36
N ILE A 94 -13.17 -25.03 11.86
CA ILE A 94 -12.22 -26.04 11.38
C ILE A 94 -11.18 -26.30 12.46
N THR A 95 -11.05 -27.57 12.83
CA THR A 95 -10.03 -28.06 13.76
C THR A 95 -8.93 -28.79 13.00
N LEU A 96 -7.68 -28.32 13.14
CA LEU A 96 -6.49 -28.99 12.61
C LEU A 96 -5.93 -30.01 13.59
N SER A 97 -5.58 -31.18 13.07
CA SER A 97 -4.85 -32.23 13.77
C SER A 97 -3.53 -32.52 13.07
N GLY A 98 -2.45 -32.66 13.83
CA GLY A 98 -1.13 -33.04 13.28
C GLY A 98 -0.33 -31.91 12.65
N GLY A 99 -0.65 -30.64 12.96
CA GLY A 99 0.07 -29.47 12.47
C GLY A 99 -0.29 -28.18 13.20
N THR A 100 0.26 -27.06 12.72
CA THR A 100 0.00 -25.71 13.23
C THR A 100 -0.37 -24.80 12.07
N TRP A 101 -1.48 -24.09 12.17
CA TRP A 101 -1.88 -23.12 11.15
C TRP A 101 -0.81 -22.03 11.01
N PRO A 102 -0.34 -21.74 9.79
CA PRO A 102 0.51 -20.58 9.55
C PRO A 102 -0.16 -19.28 10.01
N SER A 103 0.63 -18.26 10.34
CA SER A 103 0.10 -16.94 10.75
C SER A 103 -0.75 -16.29 9.65
N TRP A 104 -0.40 -16.53 8.38
CA TRP A 104 -1.13 -16.04 7.21
C TRP A 104 -2.45 -16.78 6.94
N ALA A 105 -2.81 -17.81 7.72
CA ALA A 105 -4.03 -18.59 7.49
C ALA A 105 -5.32 -17.74 7.55
N ALA A 106 -5.31 -16.61 8.27
CA ALA A 106 -6.45 -15.68 8.31
C ALA A 106 -6.74 -15.00 6.96
N GLU A 107 -5.77 -15.00 6.04
CA GLU A 107 -5.85 -14.38 4.70
C GLU A 107 -5.89 -15.42 3.58
N ALA A 108 -6.11 -16.68 3.92
CA ALA A 108 -6.02 -17.80 2.99
C ALA A 108 -7.40 -18.29 2.53
N ASN A 109 -7.38 -19.10 1.47
CA ASN A 109 -8.47 -20.00 1.11
C ASN A 109 -8.10 -21.43 1.50
N ILE A 110 -9.05 -22.15 2.08
CA ILE A 110 -8.90 -23.58 2.34
C ILE A 110 -9.65 -24.38 1.28
N ARG A 111 -8.92 -25.24 0.56
CA ARG A 111 -9.50 -26.20 -0.37
C ARG A 111 -9.89 -27.47 0.37
N ILE A 112 -11.17 -27.82 0.34
CA ILE A 112 -11.73 -29.06 0.90
C ILE A 112 -12.48 -29.77 -0.23
N SER A 113 -12.12 -31.02 -0.52
CA SER A 113 -12.77 -31.83 -1.57
C SER A 113 -12.85 -31.15 -2.95
N GLY A 114 -11.90 -30.26 -3.26
CA GLY A 114 -11.83 -29.53 -4.54
C GLY A 114 -12.53 -28.18 -4.57
N THR A 115 -13.24 -27.79 -3.50
CA THR A 115 -13.89 -26.48 -3.37
C THR A 115 -13.08 -25.57 -2.45
N ASP A 116 -12.89 -24.32 -2.85
CA ASP A 116 -12.17 -23.31 -2.07
C ASP A 116 -13.13 -22.52 -1.20
N TYR A 117 -12.82 -22.43 0.09
CA TYR A 117 -13.56 -21.65 1.08
C TYR A 117 -12.66 -20.56 1.68
N PRO A 118 -13.09 -19.30 1.70
CA PRO A 118 -12.32 -18.23 2.32
C PRO A 118 -12.29 -18.39 3.84
N VAL A 119 -11.09 -18.27 4.43
CA VAL A 119 -10.95 -18.27 5.89
C VAL A 119 -11.49 -16.95 6.44
N TYR A 120 -12.38 -17.04 7.44
CA TYR A 120 -12.97 -15.88 8.09
C TYR A 120 -12.07 -15.34 9.20
N ASN A 121 -11.61 -16.21 10.09
CA ASN A 121 -10.71 -15.82 11.18
C ASN A 121 -9.81 -16.98 11.60
N ARG A 122 -8.60 -16.65 12.07
CA ARG A 122 -7.71 -17.60 12.76
C ARG A 122 -7.86 -17.40 14.26
N VAL A 123 -8.54 -18.34 14.92
CA VAL A 123 -8.83 -18.27 16.36
C VAL A 123 -7.62 -18.70 17.18
N SER A 124 -6.89 -19.71 16.71
CA SER A 124 -5.68 -20.21 17.38
C SER A 124 -4.76 -20.93 16.39
N ASP A 125 -3.69 -21.53 16.92
CA ASP A 125 -2.75 -22.36 16.16
C ASP A 125 -3.35 -23.63 15.56
N THR A 126 -4.53 -24.04 16.02
CA THR A 126 -5.23 -25.24 15.53
C THR A 126 -6.65 -24.96 15.06
N LEU A 127 -7.18 -23.75 15.31
CA LEU A 127 -8.57 -23.41 15.04
C LEU A 127 -8.68 -22.22 14.07
N ILE A 128 -9.45 -22.41 13.01
CA ILE A 128 -9.89 -21.35 12.09
C ILE A 128 -11.40 -21.43 11.91
N THR A 129 -12.04 -20.31 11.55
CA THR A 129 -13.48 -20.29 11.23
C THR A 129 -13.72 -19.95 9.77
N LEU A 130 -14.82 -20.47 9.23
CA LEU A 130 -15.34 -20.09 7.91
C LEU A 130 -16.52 -19.11 8.06
N GLY A 131 -16.86 -18.42 6.96
CA GLY A 131 -18.02 -17.55 6.93
C GLY A 131 -19.32 -18.36 6.93
N SER A 132 -20.36 -17.85 7.58
CA SER A 132 -21.68 -18.52 7.67
C SER A 132 -22.40 -18.72 6.33
N SER A 133 -21.92 -18.08 5.27
CA SER A 133 -22.44 -18.21 3.89
C SER A 133 -21.44 -18.83 2.92
N ASP A 134 -20.19 -19.02 3.35
CA ASP A 134 -19.07 -19.48 2.53
C ASP A 134 -18.39 -20.68 3.23
N ASN A 135 -19.17 -21.75 3.42
CA ASN A 135 -18.75 -22.95 4.13
C ASN A 135 -19.24 -24.23 3.41
N PRO A 136 -18.79 -25.43 3.84
CA PRO A 136 -19.25 -26.69 3.28
C PRO A 136 -20.76 -26.97 3.44
N GLY A 137 -21.45 -26.28 4.35
CA GLY A 137 -22.88 -26.43 4.64
C GLY A 137 -23.29 -27.74 5.33
N ALA A 138 -22.29 -28.52 5.77
CA ALA A 138 -22.45 -29.73 6.57
C ALA A 138 -21.10 -30.10 7.21
N ASP A 139 -21.13 -30.88 8.29
CA ASP A 139 -19.93 -31.37 8.97
C ASP A 139 -19.00 -32.10 8.00
N VAL A 140 -17.70 -31.77 8.07
CA VAL A 140 -16.65 -32.51 7.37
C VAL A 140 -15.97 -33.42 8.37
N ALA A 141 -16.00 -34.73 8.09
CA ALA A 141 -15.44 -35.75 8.95
C ALA A 141 -13.97 -35.45 9.30
N ALA A 142 -13.58 -35.84 10.52
CA ALA A 142 -12.19 -35.77 10.94
C ALA A 142 -11.29 -36.60 10.02
N SER A 143 -9.99 -36.27 10.01
CA SER A 143 -8.99 -36.86 9.12
C SER A 143 -9.16 -36.50 7.64
N THR A 144 -9.92 -35.45 7.32
CA THR A 144 -10.08 -34.98 5.94
C THR A 144 -8.83 -34.23 5.47
N ALA A 145 -8.39 -34.55 4.25
CA ALA A 145 -7.29 -33.85 3.59
C ALA A 145 -7.72 -32.46 3.14
N TYR A 146 -6.79 -31.50 3.20
CA TYR A 146 -7.04 -30.12 2.80
C TYR A 146 -5.81 -29.53 2.12
N ASN A 147 -5.99 -28.39 1.46
CA ASN A 147 -4.90 -27.57 0.99
C ASN A 147 -5.21 -26.10 1.28
N LEU A 148 -4.46 -25.51 2.22
CA LEU A 148 -4.54 -24.08 2.51
C LEU A 148 -3.60 -23.33 1.58
N HIS A 149 -4.09 -22.34 0.86
CA HIS A 149 -3.31 -21.57 -0.10
C HIS A 149 -3.72 -20.10 -0.08
N LYS A 150 -2.77 -19.23 -0.43
CA LYS A 150 -2.98 -17.78 -0.51
C LYS A 150 -2.74 -17.33 -1.94
N ASP A 151 -3.81 -16.93 -2.60
CA ASP A 151 -3.79 -16.46 -3.99
C ASP A 151 -3.81 -14.94 -4.12
N ASP A 152 -4.30 -14.27 -3.07
CA ASP A 152 -4.60 -12.84 -3.05
C ASP A 152 -3.66 -12.17 -2.03
N TYR A 153 -2.98 -11.11 -2.47
CA TYR A 153 -1.98 -10.41 -1.65
C TYR A 153 -2.23 -8.91 -1.67
N THR A 154 -2.42 -8.33 -0.48
CA THR A 154 -2.62 -6.90 -0.29
C THR A 154 -1.36 -6.12 -0.70
N LEU A 155 -1.55 -5.12 -1.55
CA LEU A 155 -0.52 -4.16 -1.93
C LEU A 155 -0.48 -2.99 -0.93
N PRO A 156 0.61 -2.21 -0.90
CA PRO A 156 0.72 -1.04 -0.02
C PRO A 156 -0.45 -0.06 -0.18
N ASP A 157 -0.81 0.65 0.89
CA ASP A 157 -1.93 1.61 0.89
C ASP A 157 -1.74 2.75 -0.11
N ASN A 158 -0.49 3.17 -0.30
CA ASN A 158 -0.11 4.21 -1.25
C ASN A 158 0.08 3.69 -2.68
N PHE A 159 -0.38 2.48 -2.99
CA PHE A 159 -0.21 1.86 -4.30
C PHE A 159 -1.10 2.52 -5.37
N GLY A 160 -0.50 3.01 -6.46
CA GLY A 160 -1.22 3.55 -7.62
C GLY A 160 -1.29 2.60 -8.81
N ARG A 161 -0.13 2.27 -9.39
CA ARG A 161 0.01 1.33 -10.52
C ARG A 161 1.33 0.59 -10.45
N VAL A 162 1.39 -0.66 -10.88
CA VAL A 162 2.70 -1.31 -11.12
C VAL A 162 3.33 -0.71 -12.38
N MET A 163 4.65 -0.53 -12.33
CA MET A 163 5.50 -0.22 -13.46
C MET A 163 6.23 -1.50 -13.88
N GLY A 164 5.94 -1.98 -15.10
CA GLY A 164 6.56 -3.19 -15.65
C GLY A 164 5.88 -4.49 -15.19
N ALA A 165 6.67 -5.56 -15.09
CA ALA A 165 6.22 -6.87 -14.64
C ALA A 165 6.65 -7.13 -13.19
N PHE A 166 5.93 -8.03 -12.52
CA PHE A 166 6.39 -8.60 -11.25
C PHE A 166 7.55 -9.55 -11.55
N THR A 167 8.64 -9.42 -10.82
CA THR A 167 9.82 -10.28 -10.96
C THR A 167 9.99 -11.12 -9.71
N PHE A 168 10.35 -12.39 -9.82
CA PHE A 168 10.61 -13.23 -8.66
C PHE A 168 11.82 -14.12 -8.91
N ALA A 169 12.58 -14.37 -7.85
CA ALA A 169 13.69 -15.30 -7.84
C ALA A 169 13.24 -16.61 -7.17
N GLN A 170 13.51 -17.73 -7.84
CA GLN A 170 13.30 -19.06 -7.25
C GLN A 170 14.56 -19.56 -6.54
N SER A 171 14.47 -20.74 -5.93
CA SER A 171 15.59 -21.44 -5.30
C SER A 171 16.75 -21.76 -6.26
N ASP A 172 16.51 -21.75 -7.57
CA ASP A 172 17.52 -21.88 -8.63
C ASP A 172 18.26 -20.57 -8.95
N ASN A 173 17.90 -19.47 -8.27
CA ASN A 173 18.41 -18.12 -8.51
C ASN A 173 18.13 -17.59 -9.94
N ALA A 174 17.19 -18.21 -10.66
CA ALA A 174 16.72 -17.72 -11.95
C ALA A 174 15.60 -16.69 -11.75
N TRP A 175 15.60 -15.68 -12.61
CA TRP A 175 14.64 -14.59 -12.58
C TRP A 175 13.48 -14.90 -13.51
N TYR A 176 12.29 -15.00 -12.93
CA TYR A 176 11.05 -15.19 -13.67
C TYR A 176 10.21 -13.92 -13.59
N THR A 177 9.37 -13.72 -14.61
CA THR A 177 8.49 -12.55 -14.70
C THR A 177 7.04 -12.98 -14.76
N ALA A 178 6.21 -12.48 -13.84
CA ALA A 178 4.77 -12.58 -13.92
C ALA A 178 4.22 -11.36 -14.67
N GLN A 179 3.58 -11.60 -15.81
CA GLN A 179 3.01 -10.56 -16.66
C GLN A 179 1.69 -10.03 -16.07
N ILE A 180 1.51 -8.72 -16.10
CA ILE A 180 0.25 -8.11 -15.66
C ILE A 180 -0.80 -8.28 -16.74
N VAL A 181 -1.92 -8.89 -16.37
CA VAL A 181 -3.10 -9.10 -17.22
C VAL A 181 -4.34 -8.56 -16.53
N GLY A 182 -5.41 -8.32 -17.29
CA GLY A 182 -6.70 -7.96 -16.70
C GLY A 182 -7.29 -9.09 -15.87
N GLU A 183 -8.06 -8.77 -14.83
CA GLU A 183 -8.69 -9.75 -13.94
C GLU A 183 -9.54 -10.79 -14.69
N SER A 184 -10.24 -10.36 -15.75
CA SER A 184 -11.06 -11.25 -16.58
C SER A 184 -10.26 -12.41 -17.18
N ARG A 185 -8.98 -12.18 -17.52
CA ARG A 185 -8.09 -13.21 -18.04
C ARG A 185 -7.74 -14.24 -16.98
N ILE A 186 -7.47 -13.81 -15.74
CA ILE A 186 -7.22 -14.72 -14.63
C ILE A 186 -8.48 -15.53 -14.32
N ARG A 187 -9.67 -14.90 -14.31
CA ARG A 187 -10.94 -15.60 -14.11
C ARG A 187 -11.18 -16.65 -15.21
N GLU A 188 -10.90 -16.33 -16.47
CA GLU A 188 -10.99 -17.28 -17.58
C GLU A 188 -10.03 -18.47 -17.39
N LEU A 189 -8.77 -18.20 -17.01
CA LEU A 189 -7.76 -19.24 -16.77
C LEU A 189 -8.12 -20.13 -15.57
N ARG A 190 -8.72 -19.56 -14.51
CA ARG A 190 -9.23 -20.33 -13.36
C ARG A 190 -10.40 -21.22 -13.76
N MET A 191 -11.38 -20.70 -14.51
CA MET A 191 -12.54 -21.48 -14.99
C MET A 191 -12.13 -22.66 -15.89
N ARG A 192 -11.11 -22.48 -16.74
CA ARG A 192 -10.59 -23.56 -17.59
C ARG A 192 -9.66 -24.52 -16.84
N GLY A 193 -9.06 -24.07 -15.74
CA GLY A 193 -7.93 -24.71 -15.08
C GLY A 193 -8.26 -25.55 -13.84
N SER A 194 -9.49 -25.47 -13.29
CA SER A 194 -9.86 -26.04 -11.97
C SER A 194 -9.47 -27.51 -11.71
N ASN A 195 -9.18 -28.31 -12.75
CA ASN A 195 -8.82 -29.73 -12.63
C ASN A 195 -7.48 -30.13 -13.25
N ASN A 196 -6.63 -29.19 -13.69
CA ASN A 196 -5.40 -29.52 -14.44
C ASN A 196 -4.13 -29.20 -13.65
N ALA A 197 -3.11 -30.06 -13.73
CA ALA A 197 -1.79 -29.83 -13.10
C ALA A 197 -1.11 -28.52 -13.56
N SER A 198 -1.49 -27.97 -14.71
CA SER A 198 -1.07 -26.63 -15.19
C SER A 198 -1.67 -25.45 -14.43
N SER A 199 -2.57 -25.72 -13.47
CA SER A 199 -3.11 -24.74 -12.52
C SER A 199 -2.23 -24.58 -11.28
N GLN A 200 -1.16 -25.36 -11.16
CA GLN A 200 -0.19 -25.29 -10.05
C GLN A 200 1.20 -25.07 -10.62
N GLY A 201 1.94 -24.11 -10.07
CA GLY A 201 3.31 -23.83 -10.47
C GLY A 201 3.69 -22.41 -10.13
N ASP A 202 4.70 -21.92 -10.83
CA ASP A 202 5.19 -20.56 -10.62
C ASP A 202 4.27 -19.54 -11.27
N PRO A 203 3.99 -18.42 -10.58
CA PRO A 203 3.08 -17.41 -11.09
C PRO A 203 3.62 -16.83 -12.41
N ARG A 204 2.84 -16.97 -13.48
CA ARG A 204 3.16 -16.43 -14.82
C ARG A 204 2.36 -15.18 -15.15
N PHE A 205 1.19 -15.06 -14.54
CA PHE A 205 0.28 -13.94 -14.70
C PHE A 205 -0.10 -13.37 -13.34
N ALA A 206 -0.27 -12.07 -13.30
CA ALA A 206 -0.76 -11.34 -12.14
C ALA A 206 -1.85 -10.36 -12.60
N ALA A 207 -2.89 -10.18 -11.80
CA ALA A 207 -3.88 -9.12 -12.02
C ALA A 207 -3.99 -8.30 -10.76
N ILE A 208 -4.17 -6.99 -10.92
CA ILE A 208 -4.39 -6.08 -9.81
C ILE A 208 -5.88 -5.73 -9.81
N ARG A 209 -6.51 -5.86 -8.65
CA ARG A 209 -7.92 -5.50 -8.46
C ARG A 209 -8.08 -4.73 -7.16
N PRO A 210 -9.13 -3.91 -7.00
CA PRO A 210 -9.48 -3.39 -5.69
C PRO A 210 -9.72 -4.57 -4.75
N VAL A 211 -9.29 -4.44 -3.50
CA VAL A 211 -9.56 -5.45 -2.47
C VAL A 211 -11.07 -5.63 -2.40
N SER A 212 -11.55 -6.77 -2.91
CA SER A 212 -12.98 -7.11 -2.91
C SER A 212 -13.43 -7.61 -1.55
N ARG A 213 -12.45 -8.00 -0.73
CA ARG A 213 -12.66 -8.52 0.61
C ARG A 213 -13.00 -7.35 1.52
N ASN A 214 -14.16 -7.41 2.18
CA ASN A 214 -14.47 -6.57 3.34
C ASN A 214 -13.63 -7.02 4.55
N ASP A 215 -12.32 -7.17 4.36
CA ASP A 215 -11.40 -7.66 5.35
C ASP A 215 -11.06 -6.55 6.29
N ASN A 216 -11.87 -6.42 7.32
CA ASN A 216 -11.51 -7.10 8.55
C ASN A 216 -12.66 -6.82 9.50
N TYR A 217 -13.70 -7.63 9.42
CA TYR A 217 -14.74 -7.61 10.44
C TYR A 217 -14.20 -8.26 11.70
N THR A 218 -13.50 -7.48 12.52
CA THR A 218 -13.39 -7.85 13.93
C THR A 218 -14.76 -7.57 14.55
N THR A 219 -15.43 -8.63 14.95
CA THR A 219 -16.65 -8.57 15.73
C THR A 219 -16.30 -8.82 17.18
N GLY A 220 -16.85 -8.01 18.07
CA GLY A 220 -16.71 -8.22 19.50
C GLY A 220 -17.77 -7.43 20.24
N THR A 221 -17.59 -7.33 21.54
CA THR A 221 -18.44 -6.52 22.41
C THR A 221 -17.67 -5.31 22.90
N VAL A 222 -18.33 -4.16 22.92
CA VAL A 222 -17.77 -2.90 23.45
C VAL A 222 -18.66 -2.35 24.55
N GLY A 223 -18.05 -1.56 25.43
CA GLY A 223 -18.73 -0.56 26.24
C GLY A 223 -18.34 0.83 25.74
N TYR A 224 -19.29 1.74 25.67
CA TYR A 224 -18.98 3.16 25.44
C TYR A 224 -19.11 3.88 26.78
N ASP A 225 -18.07 4.60 27.18
CA ASP A 225 -18.04 5.36 28.43
C ASP A 225 -18.11 6.85 28.11
N HIS A 226 -19.24 7.50 28.45
CA HIS A 226 -19.40 8.95 28.29
C HIS A 226 -18.87 9.75 29.50
N THR A 227 -18.26 9.13 30.51
CA THR A 227 -17.86 9.82 31.74
C THR A 227 -16.47 10.46 31.65
N GLY A 228 -16.39 11.65 31.04
CA GLY A 228 -15.22 12.52 31.18
C GLY A 228 -15.12 13.57 30.09
N ALA A 229 -15.06 14.85 30.49
CA ALA A 229 -14.92 15.97 29.57
C ALA A 229 -13.72 15.78 28.61
N SER A 230 -13.99 15.95 27.31
CA SER A 230 -13.08 16.14 26.17
C SER A 230 -12.55 14.95 25.35
N SER A 231 -12.97 13.69 25.57
CA SER A 231 -12.66 12.61 24.60
C SER A 231 -13.73 11.51 24.57
N GLU A 232 -14.48 11.44 23.46
CA GLU A 232 -15.50 10.43 23.19
C GLU A 232 -14.83 9.09 22.79
N ARG A 233 -14.83 8.10 23.70
CA ARG A 233 -13.97 6.91 23.61
C ARG A 233 -14.76 5.60 23.69
N LEU A 234 -14.50 4.70 22.76
CA LEU A 234 -14.92 3.31 22.83
C LEU A 234 -13.89 2.47 23.59
N ILE A 235 -14.36 1.61 24.49
CA ILE A 235 -13.52 0.74 25.33
C ILE A 235 -14.03 -0.70 25.22
N PHE A 236 -13.15 -1.69 25.06
CA PHE A 236 -13.57 -3.09 25.13
C PHE A 236 -14.07 -3.49 26.51
N SER A 237 -15.09 -4.34 26.54
CA SER A 237 -15.64 -4.93 27.78
C SER A 237 -14.79 -6.11 28.34
N SER A 238 -13.46 -5.97 28.32
CA SER A 238 -12.42 -6.94 28.75
C SER A 238 -12.02 -8.02 27.74
N GLY A 239 -10.73 -8.37 27.73
CA GLY A 239 -10.14 -9.53 27.03
C GLY A 239 -9.89 -9.39 25.53
N ALA A 240 -10.52 -8.45 24.84
CA ALA A 240 -10.36 -8.23 23.40
C ALA A 240 -9.45 -7.04 23.08
N THR A 241 -8.67 -7.15 22.00
CA THR A 241 -7.78 -6.10 21.49
C THR A 241 -8.22 -5.63 20.11
N PHE A 242 -8.18 -4.32 19.87
CA PHE A 242 -8.42 -3.72 18.58
C PHE A 242 -7.20 -4.04 17.72
N PRO A 243 -7.42 -4.47 16.47
CA PRO A 243 -6.33 -4.62 15.53
C PRO A 243 -5.53 -3.33 15.38
N SER A 244 -4.25 -3.43 15.06
CA SER A 244 -3.34 -2.27 14.94
C SER A 244 -3.84 -1.22 13.95
N TRP A 245 -4.59 -1.63 12.95
CA TRP A 245 -5.17 -0.79 11.91
C TRP A 245 -6.47 -0.09 12.27
N ALA A 246 -7.06 -0.37 13.44
CA ALA A 246 -8.39 0.12 13.79
C ALA A 246 -8.51 1.65 13.83
N GLY A 247 -7.39 2.38 13.92
CA GLY A 247 -7.34 3.84 13.90
C GLY A 247 -7.75 4.50 12.57
N SER A 248 -7.92 3.72 11.50
CA SER A 248 -8.36 4.21 10.17
C SER A 248 -9.61 3.47 9.68
N ALA A 249 -10.30 2.79 10.59
CA ALA A 249 -11.49 2.01 10.27
C ALA A 249 -12.77 2.84 10.41
N LYS A 250 -13.86 2.33 9.85
CA LYS A 250 -15.21 2.64 10.30
C LYS A 250 -15.62 1.59 11.32
N ILE A 251 -16.38 1.95 12.34
CA ILE A 251 -16.99 0.98 13.24
C ILE A 251 -18.50 1.02 13.09
N ARG A 252 -19.12 -0.13 12.92
CA ARG A 252 -20.57 -0.28 12.99
C ARG A 252 -20.93 -0.82 14.35
N ILE A 253 -21.77 -0.10 15.10
CA ILE A 253 -22.30 -0.54 16.40
C ILE A 253 -23.82 -0.65 16.22
N ALA A 254 -24.37 -1.84 16.48
CA ALA A 254 -25.73 -2.17 16.11
C ALA A 254 -26.02 -1.86 14.61
N SER A 255 -26.83 -0.83 14.32
CA SER A 255 -27.22 -0.46 12.95
C SER A 255 -26.51 0.78 12.41
N THR A 256 -25.74 1.49 13.22
CA THR A 256 -25.16 2.79 12.86
C THR A 256 -23.66 2.64 12.61
N THR A 257 -23.14 3.34 11.60
CA THR A 257 -21.72 3.36 11.25
C THR A 257 -21.10 4.68 11.69
N TYR A 258 -19.94 4.59 12.32
CA TYR A 258 -19.17 5.68 12.91
C TYR A 258 -17.77 5.69 12.30
N ASP A 259 -17.21 6.88 12.08
CA ASP A 259 -15.82 7.02 11.65
C ASP A 259 -14.89 7.03 12.87
N VAL A 260 -13.85 6.18 12.86
CA VAL A 260 -12.81 6.18 13.90
C VAL A 260 -11.83 7.30 13.60
N GLU A 261 -11.58 8.14 14.60
CA GLU A 261 -10.64 9.25 14.50
C GLU A 261 -9.20 8.79 14.74
N THR A 262 -8.99 8.00 15.81
CA THR A 262 -7.67 7.49 16.19
C THR A 262 -7.77 6.22 17.04
N ARG A 263 -6.71 5.41 17.02
CA ARG A 263 -6.51 4.31 17.97
C ARG A 263 -5.64 4.78 19.12
N VAL A 264 -6.23 4.86 20.32
CA VAL A 264 -5.55 5.35 21.52
C VAL A 264 -4.72 4.24 22.16
N SER A 265 -5.22 3.01 22.14
CA SER A 265 -4.51 1.83 22.65
C SER A 265 -5.07 0.56 22.03
N ASP A 266 -4.49 -0.58 22.41
CA ASP A 266 -5.01 -1.90 22.04
C ASP A 266 -6.44 -2.13 22.52
N THR A 267 -6.95 -1.33 23.45
CA THR A 267 -8.30 -1.51 24.00
C THR A 267 -9.21 -0.32 23.77
N GLN A 268 -8.74 0.75 23.11
CA GLN A 268 -9.41 2.04 23.04
C GLN A 268 -9.35 2.70 21.65
N LEU A 269 -10.50 3.17 21.16
CA LEU A 269 -10.65 3.97 19.94
C LEU A 269 -11.37 5.28 20.25
N ASN A 270 -10.95 6.38 19.62
CA ASN A 270 -11.72 7.61 19.60
C ASN A 270 -12.60 7.65 18.34
N LEU A 271 -13.85 8.09 18.48
CA LEU A 271 -14.77 8.29 17.35
C LEU A 271 -14.86 9.76 16.98
N THR A 272 -15.15 10.04 15.71
CA THR A 272 -15.41 11.42 15.27
C THR A 272 -16.75 11.93 15.81
N SER A 273 -16.74 13.15 16.34
CA SER A 273 -17.88 13.81 17.00
C SER A 273 -19.10 14.06 16.10
N SER A 274 -18.96 13.96 14.78
CA SER A 274 -20.04 14.20 13.81
C SER A 274 -21.04 13.05 13.66
N SER A 275 -20.78 11.90 14.28
CA SER A 275 -21.64 10.72 14.19
C SER A 275 -21.92 10.03 15.53
N ASN A 276 -21.58 10.62 16.68
CA ASN A 276 -21.61 9.96 18.00
C ASN A 276 -23.01 9.38 18.38
N PRO A 277 -23.13 8.23 19.09
CA PRO A 277 -24.43 7.63 19.45
C PRO A 277 -25.27 8.49 20.41
N GLY A 278 -24.73 9.60 20.94
CA GLY A 278 -25.47 10.52 21.81
C GLY A 278 -25.82 9.96 23.19
N GLY A 279 -25.35 8.76 23.53
CA GLY A 279 -25.59 8.10 24.82
C GLY A 279 -24.68 6.89 25.05
N ASP A 280 -24.65 6.39 26.29
CA ASP A 280 -23.87 5.22 26.68
C ASP A 280 -24.31 3.98 25.90
N VAL A 281 -23.35 3.27 25.30
CA VAL A 281 -23.58 1.97 24.68
C VAL A 281 -23.45 0.92 25.77
N SER A 282 -24.50 0.13 25.99
CA SER A 282 -24.51 -0.96 26.97
C SER A 282 -23.34 -1.90 26.77
N SER A 283 -22.64 -2.24 27.85
CA SER A 283 -21.60 -3.27 27.85
C SER A 283 -22.13 -4.56 27.23
N GLY A 284 -21.42 -5.14 26.27
CA GLY A 284 -21.87 -6.34 25.57
C GLY A 284 -22.49 -6.09 24.19
N THR A 285 -22.56 -4.83 23.73
CA THR A 285 -23.13 -4.52 22.41
C THR A 285 -22.18 -4.97 21.30
N SER A 286 -22.71 -5.70 20.32
CA SER A 286 -21.93 -6.18 19.18
C SER A 286 -21.51 -5.02 18.29
N TYR A 287 -20.23 -5.02 17.91
CA TYR A 287 -19.68 -4.11 16.91
C TYR A 287 -19.11 -4.89 15.73
N THR A 288 -18.90 -4.18 14.64
CA THR A 288 -18.25 -4.67 13.42
C THR A 288 -17.31 -3.58 12.93
N LEU A 289 -15.99 -3.80 13.03
CA LEU A 289 -15.03 -2.89 12.41
C LEU A 289 -15.00 -3.14 10.90
N MET A 290 -15.12 -2.08 10.12
CA MET A 290 -15.06 -2.12 8.66
C MET A 290 -13.84 -1.30 8.25
N HIS A 291 -12.93 -1.88 7.50
CA HIS A 291 -11.95 -1.05 6.80
C HIS A 291 -12.65 -0.23 5.74
N ALA A 292 -12.22 1.02 5.56
CA ALA A 292 -12.55 1.78 4.38
C ALA A 292 -11.82 1.14 3.18
N SER A 293 -12.51 0.29 2.43
CA SER A 293 -12.00 -0.44 1.26
C SER A 293 -11.69 0.44 0.04
N GLY A 294 -11.88 1.77 0.14
CA GLY A 294 -11.91 2.70 -0.99
C GLY A 294 -10.56 3.02 -1.67
N GLY A 295 -9.45 2.40 -1.28
CA GLY A 295 -8.14 2.71 -1.88
C GLY A 295 -7.14 1.55 -1.98
N ARG A 296 -7.39 0.42 -1.30
CA ARG A 296 -6.44 -0.69 -1.27
C ARG A 296 -6.63 -1.61 -2.46
N GLN A 297 -5.51 -2.03 -3.02
CA GLN A 297 -5.48 -2.96 -4.15
C GLN A 297 -4.82 -4.27 -3.70
N GLU A 298 -5.22 -5.37 -4.31
CA GLU A 298 -4.59 -6.67 -4.14
C GLU A 298 -4.11 -7.18 -5.49
N VAL A 299 -3.03 -7.95 -5.43
CA VAL A 299 -2.52 -8.72 -6.56
C VAL A 299 -3.00 -10.16 -6.44
N VAL A 300 -3.53 -10.66 -7.54
CA VAL A 300 -4.00 -12.02 -7.71
C VAL A 300 -3.05 -12.73 -8.66
N PHE A 301 -2.46 -13.83 -8.22
CA PHE A 301 -1.52 -14.60 -9.04
C PHE A 301 -2.17 -15.80 -9.73
N TRP A 302 -1.60 -16.18 -10.87
CA TRP A 302 -1.91 -17.43 -11.58
C TRP A 302 -0.68 -17.97 -12.31
N PRO A 303 -0.42 -19.29 -12.37
CA PRO A 303 -1.11 -20.40 -11.68
C PRO A 303 -1.02 -20.32 -10.15
N ASN A 304 -1.69 -21.24 -9.45
CA ASN A 304 -1.63 -21.32 -7.99
C ASN A 304 -0.20 -21.57 -7.53
N ILE A 305 0.20 -20.78 -6.54
CA ILE A 305 1.57 -20.73 -6.01
C ILE A 305 1.88 -22.08 -5.35
N THR A 306 3.06 -22.64 -5.65
CA THR A 306 3.49 -23.95 -5.12
C THR A 306 4.68 -23.86 -4.16
N ALA A 307 5.43 -22.75 -4.21
CA ALA A 307 6.58 -22.49 -3.37
C ALA A 307 6.57 -21.03 -2.92
N SER A 308 7.16 -20.77 -1.76
CA SER A 308 7.36 -19.40 -1.30
C SER A 308 8.47 -18.72 -2.11
N ALA A 309 8.30 -17.44 -2.38
CA ALA A 309 9.27 -16.62 -3.11
C ALA A 309 9.13 -15.15 -2.71
N THR A 310 10.13 -14.35 -3.08
CA THR A 310 10.04 -12.89 -2.94
C THR A 310 9.83 -12.28 -4.31
N VAL A 311 8.69 -11.62 -4.47
CA VAL A 311 8.31 -10.90 -5.68
C VAL A 311 8.77 -9.46 -5.54
N THR A 312 9.66 -9.02 -6.43
CA THR A 312 10.11 -7.63 -6.53
C THR A 312 9.36 -6.93 -7.66
N TYR A 313 8.85 -5.73 -7.38
CA TYR A 313 8.14 -4.90 -8.36
C TYR A 313 8.40 -3.42 -8.09
N ARG A 314 8.24 -2.60 -9.14
CA ARG A 314 8.21 -1.14 -9.01
C ARG A 314 6.78 -0.67 -9.16
N TYR A 315 6.37 0.33 -8.38
CA TYR A 315 5.02 0.86 -8.47
C TYR A 315 5.03 2.38 -8.33
N ARG A 316 4.03 3.04 -8.92
CA ARG A 316 3.79 4.46 -8.71
C ARG A 316 3.07 4.66 -7.38
N ILE A 317 3.63 5.49 -6.52
CA ILE A 317 2.96 5.95 -5.30
C ILE A 317 1.83 6.91 -5.64
N LEU A 318 0.69 6.76 -4.97
CA LEU A 318 -0.31 7.82 -4.81
C LEU A 318 0.03 8.58 -3.52
N PRO A 319 0.45 9.85 -3.60
CA PRO A 319 0.83 10.60 -2.41
C PRO A 319 -0.36 10.80 -1.47
N ASP A 320 -0.19 10.38 -0.22
CA ASP A 320 -1.14 10.65 0.85
C ASP A 320 -1.06 12.11 1.32
N GLN A 321 -2.11 12.56 1.98
CA GLN A 321 -2.13 13.88 2.62
C GLN A 321 -1.05 13.95 3.72
N LEU A 322 -0.39 15.11 3.84
CA LEU A 322 0.52 15.34 4.96
C LEU A 322 -0.28 15.63 6.23
N THR A 323 0.10 14.95 7.30
CA THR A 323 -0.53 15.05 8.62
C THR A 323 0.55 15.19 9.67
N ASP A 324 0.16 15.41 10.93
CA ASP A 324 1.11 15.52 12.03
C ASP A 324 1.82 14.16 12.32
N THR A 325 1.32 13.06 11.73
CA THR A 325 1.96 11.74 11.72
C THR A 325 2.74 11.46 10.43
N ASN A 326 2.27 11.96 9.28
CA ASN A 326 2.96 11.93 7.99
C ASN A 326 3.67 13.26 7.75
N LEU A 327 4.75 13.49 8.50
CA LEU A 327 5.43 14.77 8.65
C LEU A 327 6.22 15.19 7.39
N TYR A 328 6.69 14.24 6.60
CA TYR A 328 7.67 14.48 5.55
C TYR A 328 7.06 14.36 4.14
N PRO A 329 7.14 15.42 3.32
CA PRO A 329 6.82 15.32 1.90
C PRO A 329 7.75 14.35 1.17
N TYR A 330 7.20 13.61 0.20
CA TYR A 330 8.00 12.78 -0.70
C TYR A 330 9.03 13.64 -1.45
N GLY A 331 10.30 13.21 -1.45
CA GLY A 331 11.39 13.93 -2.11
C GLY A 331 11.91 15.17 -1.35
N ALA A 332 11.44 15.42 -0.12
CA ALA A 332 11.84 16.60 0.66
C ALA A 332 13.36 16.69 0.94
N THR A 333 14.08 15.56 1.00
CA THR A 333 15.53 15.56 1.24
C THR A 333 16.32 16.25 0.13
N ASP A 334 15.95 16.02 -1.13
CA ASP A 334 16.70 16.52 -2.29
C ASP A 334 16.01 17.70 -3.00
N HIS A 335 14.73 17.93 -2.73
CA HIS A 335 13.89 18.90 -3.45
C HIS A 335 13.11 19.85 -2.53
N SER A 336 13.55 20.03 -1.28
CA SER A 336 12.90 20.90 -0.28
C SER A 336 12.57 22.30 -0.81
N GLU A 337 13.51 22.98 -1.46
CA GLU A 337 13.30 24.34 -1.98
C GLU A 337 12.22 24.39 -3.07
N ALA A 338 12.22 23.41 -3.99
CA ALA A 338 11.23 23.34 -5.06
C ALA A 338 9.82 23.06 -4.50
N ILE A 339 9.72 22.23 -3.45
CA ILE A 339 8.46 21.95 -2.76
C ILE A 339 7.95 23.21 -2.05
N LEU A 340 8.81 23.91 -1.30
CA LEU A 340 8.45 25.15 -0.61
C LEU A 340 7.93 26.21 -1.58
N TYR A 341 8.68 26.48 -2.66
CA TYR A 341 8.26 27.47 -3.66
C TYR A 341 7.02 27.06 -4.43
N SER A 342 6.76 25.75 -4.61
CA SER A 342 5.50 25.28 -5.19
C SER A 342 4.30 25.66 -4.31
N CYS A 343 4.43 25.49 -3.00
CA CYS A 343 3.40 25.86 -2.03
C CYS A 343 3.19 27.38 -1.96
N LEU A 344 4.27 28.16 -1.94
CA LEU A 344 4.20 29.63 -1.94
C LEU A 344 3.62 30.19 -3.24
N ALA A 345 3.95 29.60 -4.40
CA ALA A 345 3.39 30.01 -5.68
C ALA A 345 1.87 29.77 -5.76
N GLU A 346 1.38 28.71 -5.13
CA GLU A 346 -0.07 28.45 -5.04
C GLU A 346 -0.77 29.41 -4.06
N ALA A 347 -0.09 29.80 -2.98
CA ALA A 347 -0.56 30.84 -2.08
C ALA A 347 -0.67 32.20 -2.79
N GLU A 348 0.37 32.59 -3.54
CA GLU A 348 0.42 33.79 -4.38
C GLU A 348 -0.73 33.80 -5.41
N ARG A 349 -0.91 32.70 -6.15
CA ARG A 349 -2.00 32.55 -7.11
C ARG A 349 -3.38 32.73 -6.48
N ARG A 350 -3.54 32.33 -5.22
CA ARG A 350 -4.82 32.42 -4.50
C ARG A 350 -5.10 33.82 -3.95
N LEU A 351 -4.07 34.58 -3.58
CA LEU A 351 -4.18 35.98 -3.14
C LEU A 351 -4.39 36.93 -4.31
N ASP A 352 -3.50 36.86 -5.29
CA ASP A 352 -3.37 37.87 -6.34
C ASP A 352 -4.11 37.47 -7.62
N GLY A 353 -4.51 36.20 -7.74
CA GLY A 353 -5.17 35.66 -8.93
C GLY A 353 -4.23 35.43 -10.12
N GLU A 354 -2.95 35.80 -10.00
CA GLU A 354 -1.94 35.73 -11.04
C GLU A 354 -0.68 34.97 -10.57
N ARG A 355 0.19 34.62 -11.53
CA ARG A 355 1.50 34.02 -11.25
C ARG A 355 2.53 35.12 -11.08
N GLY A 356 3.14 35.22 -9.92
CA GLY A 356 4.10 36.28 -9.58
C GLY A 356 5.53 35.77 -9.41
N VAL A 357 6.21 36.28 -8.38
CA VAL A 357 7.64 36.07 -8.12
C VAL A 357 7.90 34.66 -7.59
N TYR A 358 7.00 34.14 -6.75
CA TYR A 358 7.15 32.79 -6.20
C TYR A 358 7.01 31.73 -7.30
N TRP A 359 6.15 31.96 -8.28
CA TRP A 359 6.07 31.11 -9.47
C TRP A 359 7.38 31.08 -10.26
N GLN A 360 8.05 32.22 -10.46
CA GLN A 360 9.32 32.28 -11.18
C GLN A 360 10.40 31.47 -10.46
N ARG A 361 10.54 31.66 -9.14
CA ARG A 361 11.47 30.87 -8.31
C ARG A 361 11.14 29.38 -8.33
N PHE A 362 9.87 29.02 -8.29
CA PHE A 362 9.44 27.64 -8.39
C PHE A 362 9.91 27.00 -9.71
N VAL A 363 9.71 27.66 -10.85
CA VAL A 363 10.13 27.12 -12.16
C VAL A 363 11.65 26.97 -12.25
N GLU A 364 12.42 27.92 -11.71
CA GLU A 364 13.89 27.84 -11.65
C GLU A 364 14.36 26.64 -10.80
N CYS A 365 13.82 26.51 -9.58
CA CYS A 365 14.15 25.40 -8.67
C CYS A 365 13.68 24.06 -9.22
N LEU A 366 12.54 24.03 -9.91
CA LEU A 366 11.98 22.86 -10.57
C LEU A 366 12.92 22.35 -11.68
N ALA A 367 13.43 23.24 -12.53
CA ALA A 367 14.37 22.86 -13.58
C ALA A 367 15.66 22.24 -13.00
N GLY A 368 16.19 22.82 -11.92
CA GLY A 368 17.33 22.25 -11.19
C GLY A 368 17.03 20.89 -10.55
N SER A 369 15.84 20.74 -9.97
CA SER A 369 15.39 19.49 -9.34
C SER A 369 15.18 18.36 -10.36
N ILE A 370 14.59 18.66 -11.53
CA ILE A 370 14.45 17.72 -12.65
C ILE A 370 15.84 17.27 -13.14
N ALA A 371 16.79 18.21 -13.26
CA ALA A 371 18.16 17.89 -13.65
C ALA A 371 18.91 17.02 -12.62
N ARG A 372 18.56 17.12 -11.33
CA ARG A 372 19.10 16.25 -10.27
C ARG A 372 18.50 14.85 -10.33
N ASP A 373 17.17 14.75 -10.33
CA ASP A 373 16.43 13.48 -10.40
C ASP A 373 16.81 12.65 -11.64
N SER A 374 17.00 13.31 -12.79
CA SER A 374 17.43 12.64 -14.03
C SER A 374 18.88 12.13 -13.99
N ARG A 375 19.77 12.73 -13.18
CA ARG A 375 21.16 12.26 -13.01
C ARG A 375 21.21 11.06 -12.07
N ASP A 376 20.49 11.13 -10.95
CA ASP A 376 20.53 10.07 -9.93
C ASP A 376 19.91 8.75 -10.42
N ASN A 377 19.01 8.83 -11.41
CA ASN A 377 18.35 7.67 -12.00
C ASN A 377 18.88 7.31 -13.41
N ALA A 378 19.85 8.06 -13.95
CA ALA A 378 20.56 7.61 -15.14
C ALA A 378 21.53 6.49 -14.75
N PRO A 379 21.52 5.33 -15.42
CA PRO A 379 22.50 4.30 -15.14
C PRO A 379 23.90 4.86 -15.41
N ASP A 380 24.76 4.83 -14.39
CA ASP A 380 26.16 5.30 -14.48
C ASP A 380 26.93 4.65 -15.64
N HIS A 381 26.52 3.44 -16.00
CA HIS A 381 27.07 2.69 -17.10
C HIS A 381 26.01 1.76 -17.71
N PHE A 382 25.71 1.94 -19.01
CA PHE A 382 24.82 1.03 -19.76
C PHE A 382 25.45 -0.33 -20.10
N GLY A 383 26.67 -0.58 -19.62
CA GLY A 383 27.48 -1.73 -19.98
C GLY A 383 28.41 -1.46 -21.16
N TYR A 384 29.41 -2.31 -21.30
CA TYR A 384 30.31 -2.32 -22.44
C TYR A 384 29.68 -3.17 -23.55
N ASN A 385 29.27 -2.54 -24.66
CA ASN A 385 29.00 -3.26 -25.90
C ASN A 385 30.35 -3.76 -26.43
N GLY A 386 30.71 -4.98 -26.02
CA GLY A 386 31.89 -5.70 -26.49
C GLY A 386 31.64 -6.44 -27.80
N ASP A 387 30.69 -6.00 -28.61
CA ASP A 387 30.55 -6.53 -29.94
C ASP A 387 31.75 -6.05 -30.77
N MET A 388 32.54 -6.99 -31.28
CA MET A 388 33.74 -6.71 -32.08
C MET A 388 33.38 -6.22 -33.51
N SER A 389 32.26 -5.50 -33.64
CA SER A 389 31.66 -5.00 -34.88
C SER A 389 32.51 -3.91 -35.52
N ASP A 390 33.33 -3.22 -34.73
CA ASP A 390 34.05 -2.00 -35.09
C ASP A 390 35.44 -2.25 -35.72
N GLY A 391 35.58 -3.36 -36.44
CA GLY A 391 36.71 -3.56 -37.36
C GLY A 391 37.80 -4.47 -36.81
N ARG A 392 37.63 -5.78 -37.05
CA ARG A 392 38.76 -6.69 -37.21
C ARG A 392 39.49 -6.32 -38.50
N ALA A 393 40.33 -5.29 -38.46
CA ALA A 393 41.21 -4.94 -39.56
C ALA A 393 42.16 -6.12 -39.83
N VAL A 394 41.99 -6.75 -40.99
CA VAL A 394 42.78 -7.90 -41.47
C VAL A 394 44.21 -7.52 -41.83
N PHE A 395 44.60 -6.24 -41.71
CA PHE A 395 45.93 -5.77 -42.05
C PHE A 395 46.61 -5.04 -40.89
N SER A 396 47.76 -5.60 -40.53
CA SER A 396 48.69 -5.17 -39.50
C SER A 396 49.20 -3.74 -39.71
N ALA A 397 49.00 -2.85 -38.74
CA ALA A 397 49.95 -1.81 -38.32
C ALA A 397 49.42 -1.06 -37.09
N HIS A 398 50.22 -1.05 -36.02
CA HIS A 398 50.17 -0.21 -34.82
C HIS A 398 48.80 0.03 -34.14
N ARG A 399 48.58 -0.70 -33.03
CA ARG A 399 47.61 -0.31 -32.00
C ARG A 399 48.21 0.75 -31.08
N ASP A 400 47.88 2.01 -31.31
CA ASP A 400 47.83 2.97 -30.21
C ASP A 400 46.51 2.74 -29.48
N TYR A 401 46.59 2.18 -28.27
CA TYR A 401 45.46 2.17 -27.35
C TYR A 401 45.22 3.61 -26.90
N LEU A 402 44.37 4.33 -27.64
CA LEU A 402 43.80 5.58 -27.16
C LEU A 402 42.82 5.25 -26.04
N PHE A 403 43.35 5.08 -24.84
CA PHE A 403 42.58 5.21 -23.62
C PHE A 403 41.89 6.58 -23.65
N GLY A 404 40.55 6.61 -23.69
CA GLY A 404 39.81 7.82 -23.31
C GLY A 404 38.93 8.51 -24.35
N SER A 405 38.28 7.80 -25.28
CA SER A 405 37.04 8.35 -25.84
C SER A 405 35.84 7.87 -25.03
N ALA A 406 35.64 8.49 -23.87
CA ALA A 406 34.33 8.45 -23.21
C ALA A 406 33.28 8.93 -24.22
N VAL A 407 32.29 8.10 -24.50
CA VAL A 407 31.12 8.52 -25.28
C VAL A 407 30.32 9.48 -24.38
N SER A 408 30.64 10.77 -24.51
CA SER A 408 29.88 11.87 -23.90
C SER A 408 28.63 12.12 -24.76
N TYR A 409 27.46 11.93 -24.16
CA TYR A 409 26.19 12.27 -24.78
C TYR A 409 26.07 13.80 -24.92
N LYS A 410 25.89 14.27 -26.16
CA LYS A 410 25.35 15.60 -26.45
C LYS A 410 23.87 15.44 -26.75
N GLY A 411 23.04 15.51 -25.71
CA GLY A 411 21.61 15.60 -25.89
C GLY A 411 21.23 16.91 -26.53
N GLN A 412 21.01 16.90 -27.83
CA GLN A 412 20.06 17.82 -28.45
C GLN A 412 18.74 17.08 -28.61
N GLY A 413 17.71 17.67 -28.01
CA GLY A 413 16.35 17.15 -28.07
C GLY A 413 15.78 17.16 -29.48
N THR A 414 14.79 16.30 -29.63
CA THR A 414 13.70 16.42 -30.60
C THR A 414 12.41 16.07 -29.89
#